data_AF-A0A925HGC2-F1
#
_entry.id   AF-A0A925HGC2-F1
#
_cell.length_a   1.000
_cell.length_b   1.000
_cell.length_c   1.000
_cell.angle_alpha   90.00
_cell.angle_beta   90.00
_cell.angle_gamma   90.00
#
_symmetry.space_group_name_H-M   'P 1'
#
loop_
_entity.id
_entity.type
_entity.pdbx_description
1 polymer ?
#
loop_
_entity_poly.entity_id
_entity_poly.type
_entity_poly.pdbx_seq_one_letter_code
_entity_poly.pdbx_strand_id
1 'polypeptide(L)'
;MRLLLPLVALCVAATCPAMANDLPDRLTFGYENEGEVDATPKGCEATVREVVEWSEEEVKRATADVCAARKAHADAYQAIQKSYNNFAKTFGEDTRLNTGEAVEHFQQLVKECIDHKSGITTGGHNITIDIIPHQIAAACLDLGKRLLDEETAWYKAPPETHTRLSP
;
A
#
# COMPACT_ATOMS: atom_id res chain seq x y z
N MET A 1 65.97 10.85 -5.90
CA MET A 1 65.39 11.21 -4.59
C MET A 1 63.88 11.31 -4.77
N ARG A 2 63.12 10.29 -4.35
CA ARG A 2 61.66 10.20 -4.54
C ARG A 2 60.98 10.93 -3.38
N LEU A 3 60.28 12.03 -3.63
CA LEU A 3 59.38 12.64 -2.65
C LEU A 3 58.04 11.89 -2.66
N LEU A 4 57.72 11.26 -1.53
CA LEU A 4 56.41 10.72 -1.18
C LEU A 4 55.50 11.90 -0.80
N LEU A 5 54.40 12.10 -1.53
CA LEU A 5 53.28 12.93 -1.06
C LEU A 5 52.32 12.04 -0.24
N PRO A 6 51.85 12.48 0.94
CA PRO A 6 50.84 11.75 1.69
C PRO A 6 49.43 12.04 1.14
N LEU A 7 48.68 10.97 0.89
CA LEU A 7 47.22 11.01 0.69
C LEU A 7 46.56 11.50 1.99
N VAL A 8 46.00 12.71 1.98
CA VAL A 8 45.06 13.14 3.02
C VAL A 8 43.67 12.73 2.54
N ALA A 9 43.18 11.58 3.02
CA ALA A 9 41.81 11.16 2.85
C ALA A 9 40.93 11.97 3.83
N LEU A 10 40.25 12.99 3.31
CA LEU A 10 39.27 13.77 4.05
C LEU A 10 37.99 12.92 4.18
N CYS A 11 37.82 12.20 5.29
CA CYS A 11 36.54 11.61 5.65
C CYS A 11 35.56 12.72 5.97
N VAL A 12 34.76 13.13 4.98
CA VAL A 12 33.54 13.91 5.24
C VAL A 12 32.54 12.97 5.88
N ALA A 13 32.47 13.00 7.21
CA ALA A 13 31.35 12.43 7.94
C ALA A 13 30.10 13.26 7.56
N ALA A 14 29.34 12.78 6.59
CA ALA A 14 28.00 13.28 6.33
C ALA A 14 27.12 12.88 7.52
N THR A 15 27.11 13.73 8.55
CA THR A 15 26.05 13.70 9.57
C THR A 15 24.80 14.26 8.92
N CYS A 16 24.01 13.42 8.24
CA CYS A 16 22.62 13.75 8.02
C CYS A 16 21.98 13.91 9.42
N PRO A 17 21.43 15.07 9.77
CA PRO A 17 20.54 15.12 10.93
C PRO A 17 19.43 14.12 10.65
N ALA A 18 19.24 13.16 11.55
CA ALA A 18 18.01 12.37 11.60
C ALA A 18 16.88 13.38 11.78
N MET A 19 16.23 13.72 10.67
CA MET A 19 15.00 14.50 10.70
C MET A 19 14.05 13.72 11.59
N ALA A 20 13.41 14.39 12.55
CA ALA A 20 12.22 13.84 13.16
C ALA A 20 11.30 13.47 11.99
N ASN A 21 11.11 12.18 11.75
CA ASN A 21 10.33 11.70 10.60
C ASN A 21 8.88 12.06 10.89
N ASP A 22 8.48 13.26 10.45
CA ASP A 22 7.08 13.65 10.37
C ASP A 22 6.37 12.58 9.55
N LEU A 23 5.38 11.93 10.17
CA LEU A 23 4.58 10.91 9.50
C LEU A 23 3.91 11.55 8.28
N PRO A 24 3.85 10.84 7.13
CA PRO A 24 3.21 11.40 5.95
C PRO A 24 1.71 11.66 6.23
N ASP A 25 1.14 12.73 5.66
CA ASP A 25 -0.29 13.01 5.80
C ASP A 25 -1.18 11.92 5.17
N ARG A 26 -0.61 11.13 4.27
CA ARG A 26 -1.28 10.06 3.53
C ARG A 26 -0.29 8.96 3.18
N LEU A 27 -0.71 7.70 3.30
CA LEU A 27 0.08 6.58 2.80
C LEU A 27 0.16 6.61 1.28
N THR A 28 1.35 6.40 0.75
CA THR A 28 1.58 6.16 -0.68
C THR A 28 2.37 4.88 -0.83
N PHE A 29 1.82 3.87 -1.51
CA PHE A 29 2.42 2.54 -1.61
C PHE A 29 3.29 2.37 -2.86
N GLY A 30 3.13 3.22 -3.87
CA GLY A 30 3.92 3.21 -5.10
C GLY A 30 3.66 2.01 -6.01
N TYR A 31 2.43 1.49 -6.05
CA TYR A 31 2.03 0.48 -7.05
C TYR A 31 1.36 1.13 -8.26
N GLU A 32 1.26 0.38 -9.36
CA GLU A 32 0.71 0.87 -10.64
C GLU A 32 -0.74 1.37 -10.49
N ASN A 33 -1.02 2.59 -11.00
CA ASN A 33 -2.33 3.24 -10.96
C ASN A 33 -2.90 3.48 -9.54
N GLU A 34 -2.02 3.63 -8.52
CA GLU A 34 -2.44 3.92 -7.15
C GLU A 34 -3.31 5.18 -7.08
N GLY A 35 -4.52 5.04 -6.53
CA GLY A 35 -5.47 6.16 -6.39
C GLY A 35 -6.11 6.63 -7.70
N GLU A 36 -5.78 6.01 -8.84
CA GLU A 36 -6.24 6.38 -10.19
C GLU A 36 -7.24 5.38 -10.79
N VAL A 37 -7.81 4.49 -9.96
CA VAL A 37 -8.73 3.45 -10.39
C VAL A 37 -10.07 4.05 -10.85
N ASP A 38 -10.33 4.02 -12.17
CA ASP A 38 -11.63 4.41 -12.74
C ASP A 38 -12.67 3.29 -12.58
N ALA A 39 -13.47 3.39 -11.51
CA ALA A 39 -14.60 2.51 -11.23
C ALA A 39 -15.94 3.03 -11.76
N THR A 40 -15.95 4.00 -12.69
CA THR A 40 -17.20 4.48 -13.30
C THR A 40 -17.77 3.44 -14.27
N PRO A 41 -19.11 3.36 -14.44
CA PRO A 41 -19.73 2.41 -15.38
C PRO A 41 -19.15 2.52 -16.80
N LYS A 42 -18.86 3.74 -17.25
CA LYS A 42 -18.27 4.01 -18.56
C LYS A 42 -16.83 3.48 -18.66
N GLY A 43 -16.00 3.68 -17.63
CA GLY A 43 -14.63 3.17 -17.60
C GLY A 43 -14.56 1.64 -17.60
N CYS A 44 -15.44 0.99 -16.83
CA CYS A 44 -15.53 -0.47 -16.78
C CYS A 44 -15.97 -1.04 -18.14
N GLU A 45 -17.03 -0.50 -18.73
CA GLU A 45 -17.55 -1.00 -20.01
C GLU A 45 -16.54 -0.81 -21.15
N ALA A 46 -15.85 0.34 -21.18
CA ALA A 46 -14.78 0.59 -22.16
C ALA A 46 -13.68 -0.49 -22.07
N THR A 47 -13.27 -0.85 -20.86
CA THR A 47 -12.26 -1.90 -20.63
C THR A 47 -12.74 -3.26 -21.13
N VAL A 48 -13.99 -3.63 -20.85
CA VAL A 48 -14.56 -4.89 -21.34
C VAL A 48 -14.58 -4.92 -22.87
N ARG A 49 -15.09 -3.86 -23.50
CA ARG A 49 -15.21 -3.80 -24.97
C ARG A 49 -13.87 -3.71 -25.70
N GLU A 50 -12.82 -3.24 -25.04
CA GLU A 50 -11.46 -3.24 -25.60
C GLU A 50 -10.86 -4.66 -25.66
N VAL A 51 -11.24 -5.52 -24.72
CA VAL A 51 -10.59 -6.82 -24.51
C VAL A 51 -11.38 -7.98 -25.11
N VAL A 52 -12.71 -7.85 -25.29
CA VAL A 52 -13.58 -8.94 -25.77
C VAL A 52 -14.59 -8.51 -26.83
N GLU A 53 -14.87 -9.41 -27.77
CA GLU A 53 -15.95 -9.28 -28.77
C GLU A 53 -17.13 -10.21 -28.40
N TRP A 54 -17.76 -9.94 -27.26
CA TRP A 54 -18.88 -10.75 -26.74
C TRP A 54 -20.24 -10.15 -27.07
N SER A 55 -21.32 -10.91 -26.81
CA SER A 55 -22.69 -10.38 -26.89
C SER A 55 -22.94 -9.25 -25.90
N GLU A 56 -23.94 -8.41 -26.15
CA GLU A 56 -24.29 -7.28 -25.28
C GLU A 56 -24.66 -7.74 -23.86
N GLU A 57 -25.34 -8.87 -23.72
CA GLU A 57 -25.67 -9.48 -22.44
C GLU A 57 -24.43 -9.94 -21.67
N GLU A 58 -23.43 -10.49 -22.37
CA GLU A 58 -22.15 -10.87 -21.78
C GLU A 58 -21.32 -9.65 -21.39
N VAL A 59 -21.25 -8.63 -22.25
CA VAL A 59 -20.58 -7.35 -21.96
C VAL A 59 -21.19 -6.69 -20.73
N LYS A 60 -22.51 -6.70 -20.59
CA LYS A 60 -23.18 -6.12 -19.41
C LYS A 60 -22.80 -6.84 -18.11
N ARG A 61 -22.72 -8.17 -18.13
CA ARG A 61 -22.29 -8.96 -16.95
C ARG A 61 -20.82 -8.69 -16.63
N ALA A 62 -19.94 -8.77 -17.63
CA ALA A 62 -18.52 -8.49 -17.48
C ALA A 62 -18.26 -7.06 -16.96
N THR A 63 -19.01 -6.08 -17.45
CA THR A 63 -18.92 -4.69 -16.99
C THR A 63 -19.24 -4.58 -15.50
N ALA A 64 -20.25 -5.30 -15.03
CA ALA A 64 -20.60 -5.32 -13.62
C ALA A 64 -19.47 -5.93 -12.76
N ASP A 65 -18.86 -7.02 -13.22
CA ASP A 65 -17.77 -7.69 -12.51
C ASP A 65 -16.50 -6.82 -12.44
N VAL A 66 -16.11 -6.20 -13.57
CA VAL A 66 -15.00 -5.23 -13.63
C VAL A 66 -15.25 -4.05 -12.69
N CYS A 67 -16.45 -3.46 -12.76
CA CYS A 67 -16.81 -2.37 -11.86
C CYS A 67 -16.80 -2.75 -10.39
N ALA A 68 -17.29 -3.95 -10.04
CA ALA A 68 -17.25 -4.43 -8.67
C ALA A 68 -15.81 -4.56 -8.16
N ALA A 69 -14.91 -5.12 -8.97
CA ALA A 69 -13.50 -5.28 -8.60
C ALA A 69 -12.80 -3.92 -8.44
N ARG A 70 -12.96 -3.01 -9.41
CA ARG A 70 -12.38 -1.67 -9.36
C ARG A 70 -12.90 -0.85 -8.18
N LYS A 71 -14.21 -0.93 -7.92
CA LYS A 71 -14.84 -0.29 -6.76
C LYS A 71 -14.28 -0.84 -5.45
N ALA A 72 -14.16 -2.17 -5.32
CA ALA A 72 -13.59 -2.78 -4.13
C ALA A 72 -12.16 -2.31 -3.85
N HIS A 73 -11.32 -2.21 -4.89
CA HIS A 73 -9.97 -1.63 -4.77
C HIS A 73 -10.04 -0.18 -4.29
N ALA A 74 -10.80 0.68 -4.97
CA ALA A 74 -10.91 2.10 -4.59
C ALA A 74 -11.44 2.29 -3.15
N ASP A 75 -12.44 1.51 -2.75
CA ASP A 75 -13.02 1.57 -1.40
C ASP A 75 -12.01 1.08 -0.34
N ALA A 76 -11.29 -0.02 -0.59
CA ALA A 76 -10.25 -0.54 0.31
C ALA A 76 -9.10 0.47 0.49
N TYR A 77 -8.71 1.14 -0.60
CA TYR A 77 -7.72 2.20 -0.55
C TYR A 77 -8.17 3.36 0.35
N GLN A 78 -9.43 3.81 0.23
CA GLN A 78 -9.95 4.84 1.13
C GLN A 78 -10.07 4.36 2.58
N ALA A 79 -10.33 3.07 2.79
CA ALA A 79 -10.46 2.49 4.12
C ALA A 79 -9.11 2.42 4.86
N ILE A 80 -8.03 1.97 4.20
CA ILE A 80 -6.69 1.93 4.81
C ILE A 80 -6.19 3.33 5.19
N GLN A 81 -6.49 4.36 4.39
CA GLN A 81 -6.12 5.75 4.72
C GLN A 81 -6.81 6.23 6.01
N LYS A 82 -8.05 5.82 6.26
CA LYS A 82 -8.75 6.14 7.51
C LYS A 82 -8.12 5.44 8.71
N SER A 83 -7.78 4.16 8.58
CA SER A 83 -7.08 3.40 9.63
C SER A 83 -5.69 3.99 9.91
N TYR A 84 -4.96 4.38 8.86
CA TYR A 84 -3.70 5.08 8.98
C TYR A 84 -3.80 6.40 9.74
N ASN A 85 -4.78 7.25 9.41
CA ASN A 85 -4.98 8.50 10.15
C ASN A 85 -5.24 8.28 11.64
N ASN A 86 -5.89 7.18 12.01
CA ASN A 86 -6.08 6.81 13.41
C ASN A 86 -4.78 6.29 14.05
N PHE A 87 -4.01 5.47 13.33
CA PHE A 87 -2.68 5.02 13.73
C PHE A 87 -1.73 6.21 13.96
N ALA A 88 -1.56 7.08 12.97
CA ALA A 88 -0.68 8.24 13.03
C ALA A 88 -1.01 9.18 14.20
N LYS A 89 -2.30 9.42 14.48
CA LYS A 89 -2.72 10.18 15.67
C LYS A 89 -2.42 9.49 16.99
N THR A 90 -2.39 8.16 17.00
CA THR A 90 -2.18 7.37 18.22
C THR A 90 -0.69 7.24 18.56
N PHE A 91 0.15 7.07 17.54
CA PHE A 91 1.58 6.77 17.69
C PHE A 91 2.52 7.92 17.30
N GLY A 92 2.05 8.91 16.54
CA GLY A 92 2.88 9.99 15.99
C GLY A 92 3.47 10.94 17.04
N GLU A 93 2.87 11.02 18.22
CA GLU A 93 3.36 11.85 19.32
C GLU A 93 4.26 11.07 20.30
N ASP A 94 4.31 9.72 20.21
CA ASP A 94 5.13 8.91 21.11
C ASP A 94 6.59 8.85 20.65
N THR A 95 7.42 9.71 21.23
CA THR A 95 8.84 9.83 20.90
C THR A 95 9.68 8.61 21.30
N ARG A 96 9.10 7.61 21.99
CA ARG A 96 9.81 6.36 22.32
C ARG A 96 9.78 5.37 21.16
N LEU A 97 8.90 5.58 20.18
CA LEU A 97 8.71 4.72 19.03
C LEU A 97 9.35 5.35 17.79
N ASN A 98 9.92 4.51 16.93
CA ASN A 98 10.33 4.96 15.59
C ASN A 98 9.15 4.81 14.62
N THR A 99 8.09 5.60 14.84
CA THR A 99 6.84 5.47 14.08
C THR A 99 7.03 5.76 12.59
N GLY A 100 7.97 6.65 12.23
CA GLY A 100 8.31 6.93 10.83
C GLY A 100 8.85 5.69 10.10
N GLU A 101 9.85 5.03 10.69
CA GLU A 101 10.41 3.79 10.13
C GLU A 101 9.36 2.66 10.08
N ALA A 102 8.51 2.54 11.10
CA ALA A 102 7.42 1.55 11.10
C ALA A 102 6.44 1.79 9.94
N VAL A 103 6.11 3.04 9.64
CA VAL A 103 5.24 3.39 8.50
C VAL A 103 5.91 3.07 7.17
N GLU A 104 7.21 3.32 7.01
CA GLU A 104 7.97 2.94 5.80
C GLU A 104 7.93 1.42 5.58
N HIS A 105 8.19 0.62 6.63
CA HIS A 105 8.11 -0.85 6.55
C HIS A 105 6.70 -1.34 6.24
N PHE A 106 5.68 -0.70 6.81
CA PHE A 106 4.28 -0.99 6.52
C PHE A 106 3.93 -0.71 5.06
N GLN A 107 4.37 0.42 4.51
CA GLN A 107 4.18 0.75 3.10
C GLN A 107 4.83 -0.29 2.20
N GLN A 108 6.06 -0.72 2.51
CA GLN A 108 6.75 -1.77 1.78
C GLN A 108 5.99 -3.10 1.83
N LEU A 109 5.51 -3.52 3.01
CA LEU A 109 4.74 -4.77 3.17
C LEU A 109 3.51 -4.80 2.25
N VAL A 110 2.72 -3.71 2.25
CA VAL A 110 1.53 -3.62 1.41
C VAL A 110 1.90 -3.56 -0.07
N LYS A 111 2.95 -2.82 -0.44
CA LYS A 111 3.46 -2.77 -1.82
C LYS A 111 3.83 -4.15 -2.33
N GLU A 112 4.65 -4.89 -1.59
CA GLU A 112 5.09 -6.24 -2.00
C GLU A 112 3.93 -7.22 -2.14
N CYS A 113 2.91 -7.12 -1.27
CA CYS A 113 1.68 -7.90 -1.41
C CYS A 113 0.97 -7.62 -2.75
N ILE A 114 0.87 -6.34 -3.14
CA ILE A 114 0.21 -5.93 -4.39
C ILE A 114 1.07 -6.31 -5.59
N ASP A 115 2.37 -6.06 -5.56
CA ASP A 115 3.30 -6.32 -6.66
C ASP A 115 3.51 -7.82 -6.91
N HIS A 116 3.31 -8.68 -5.90
CA HIS A 116 3.30 -10.13 -6.11
C HIS A 116 2.33 -10.58 -7.22
N LYS A 117 1.23 -9.84 -7.44
CA LYS A 117 0.22 -10.15 -8.46
C LYS A 117 0.77 -10.06 -9.89
N SER A 118 1.64 -9.08 -10.17
CA SER A 118 2.12 -8.82 -11.53
C SER A 118 3.07 -9.91 -12.03
N GLY A 119 3.52 -10.81 -11.14
CA GLY A 119 4.30 -11.99 -11.50
C GLY A 119 3.47 -13.20 -11.94
N ILE A 120 2.15 -13.23 -11.72
CA ILE A 120 1.33 -14.45 -11.90
C ILE A 120 0.37 -14.36 -13.09
N THR A 121 -0.18 -13.18 -13.40
CA THR A 121 -1.16 -13.03 -14.49
C THR A 121 -0.46 -12.75 -15.83
N THR A 122 -0.13 -13.81 -16.57
CA THR A 122 0.57 -13.72 -17.87
C THR A 122 -0.38 -13.88 -19.05
N GLY A 123 -0.97 -12.77 -19.49
CA GLY A 123 -1.47 -12.59 -20.87
C GLY A 123 -2.79 -13.26 -21.26
N GLY A 124 -3.43 -12.68 -22.28
CA GLY A 124 -4.66 -13.16 -22.92
C GLY A 124 -5.70 -12.05 -23.08
N HIS A 125 -6.51 -12.12 -24.15
CA HIS A 125 -7.71 -11.29 -24.31
C HIS A 125 -8.83 -11.83 -23.40
N ASN A 126 -8.73 -11.56 -22.10
CA ASN A 126 -9.81 -11.86 -21.15
C ASN A 126 -9.98 -10.72 -20.14
N ILE A 127 -11.20 -10.50 -19.67
CA ILE A 127 -11.51 -9.46 -18.67
C ILE A 127 -10.87 -9.72 -17.29
N THR A 128 -10.45 -10.96 -17.03
CA THR A 128 -9.84 -11.39 -15.77
C THR A 128 -8.47 -10.72 -15.55
N ILE A 129 -7.79 -10.28 -16.63
CA ILE A 129 -6.58 -9.46 -16.54
C ILE A 129 -6.82 -8.11 -15.87
N ASP A 130 -8.07 -7.63 -15.81
CA ASP A 130 -8.44 -6.43 -15.05
C ASP A 130 -8.97 -6.81 -13.66
N ILE A 131 -9.88 -7.79 -13.59
CA ILE A 131 -10.55 -8.17 -12.35
C ILE A 131 -9.58 -8.67 -11.26
N ILE A 132 -8.72 -9.64 -11.58
CA ILE A 132 -7.82 -10.26 -10.59
C ILE A 132 -6.88 -9.21 -9.98
N PRO A 133 -6.21 -8.35 -10.78
CA PRO A 133 -5.33 -7.36 -10.21
C PRO A 133 -6.00 -6.38 -9.23
N HIS A 134 -7.26 -6.00 -9.48
CA HIS A 134 -8.02 -5.15 -8.57
C HIS A 134 -8.46 -5.90 -7.30
N GLN A 135 -8.87 -7.17 -7.40
CA GLN A 135 -9.24 -7.98 -6.24
C GLN A 135 -8.06 -8.23 -5.29
N ILE A 136 -6.88 -8.55 -5.84
CA ILE A 136 -5.67 -8.74 -5.04
C ILE A 136 -5.27 -7.44 -4.35
N ALA A 137 -5.30 -6.31 -5.07
CA ALA A 137 -4.99 -5.02 -4.49
C ALA A 137 -5.94 -4.69 -3.32
N ALA A 138 -7.25 -4.89 -3.50
CA ALA A 138 -8.23 -4.72 -2.42
C ALA A 138 -7.89 -5.60 -1.20
N ALA A 139 -7.59 -6.88 -1.40
CA ALA A 139 -7.27 -7.81 -0.31
C ALA A 139 -5.99 -7.43 0.44
N CYS A 140 -4.95 -6.98 -0.26
CA CYS A 140 -3.71 -6.49 0.35
C CYS A 140 -3.92 -5.20 1.16
N LEU A 141 -4.72 -4.27 0.63
CA LEU A 141 -5.10 -3.04 1.34
C LEU A 141 -5.95 -3.35 2.59
N ASP A 142 -6.88 -4.31 2.51
CA ASP A 142 -7.67 -4.77 3.65
C ASP A 142 -6.82 -5.49 4.70
N LEU A 143 -5.80 -6.24 4.28
CA LEU A 143 -4.81 -6.80 5.20
C LEU A 143 -4.06 -5.69 5.95
N GLY A 144 -3.50 -4.72 5.22
CA GLY A 144 -2.80 -3.59 5.82
C GLY A 144 -3.70 -2.80 6.78
N LYS A 145 -4.95 -2.54 6.37
CA LYS A 145 -5.95 -1.89 7.21
C LYS A 145 -6.16 -2.65 8.53
N ARG A 146 -6.34 -3.97 8.48
CA ARG A 146 -6.52 -4.79 9.70
C ARG A 146 -5.33 -4.70 10.63
N LEU A 147 -4.10 -4.78 10.10
CA LEU A 147 -2.89 -4.63 10.90
C LEU A 147 -2.87 -3.28 11.64
N LEU A 148 -3.13 -2.17 10.94
CA LEU A 148 -3.20 -0.85 11.56
C LEU A 148 -4.30 -0.76 12.63
N ASP A 149 -5.48 -1.32 12.35
CA ASP A 149 -6.59 -1.32 13.30
C ASP A 149 -6.26 -2.13 14.56
N GLU A 150 -5.66 -3.30 14.41
CA GLU A 150 -5.26 -4.19 15.51
C GLU A 150 -4.16 -3.57 16.36
N GLU A 151 -3.11 -3.04 15.74
CA GLU A 151 -2.02 -2.33 16.44
C GLU A 151 -2.55 -1.11 17.21
N THR A 152 -3.41 -0.31 16.57
CA THR A 152 -4.01 0.86 17.21
C THR A 152 -4.96 0.47 18.34
N ALA A 153 -5.74 -0.59 18.18
CA ALA A 153 -6.64 -1.10 19.21
C ALA A 153 -5.86 -1.65 20.41
N TRP A 154 -4.80 -2.42 20.15
CA TRP A 154 -3.93 -2.95 21.18
C TRP A 154 -3.29 -1.82 22.00
N TYR A 155 -2.73 -0.80 21.34
CA TYR A 155 -2.09 0.31 22.05
C TYR A 155 -3.05 1.13 22.93
N LYS A 156 -4.32 1.26 22.52
CA LYS A 156 -5.36 1.94 23.30
C LYS A 156 -5.95 1.08 24.41
N ALA A 157 -5.69 -0.23 24.40
CA ALA A 157 -6.27 -1.13 25.39
C ALA A 157 -5.68 -0.85 26.79
N PRO A 158 -6.42 -1.16 27.86
CA PRO A 158 -5.90 -1.02 29.21
C PRO A 158 -4.65 -1.91 29.41
N PRO A 159 -3.59 -1.44 30.11
CA PRO A 159 -2.34 -2.19 30.26
C PRO A 159 -2.51 -3.60 30.86
N GLU A 160 -3.55 -3.81 31.66
CA GLU A 160 -3.92 -5.11 32.24
C GLU A 160 -4.40 -6.15 31.20
N THR A 161 -4.78 -5.70 30.00
CA THR A 161 -5.19 -6.58 28.89
C THR A 161 -4.01 -6.96 28.00
N HIS A 162 -2.87 -6.30 28.15
CA HIS A 162 -1.68 -6.64 27.39
C HIS A 162 -1.10 -7.92 27.96
N THR A 163 -0.98 -8.95 27.12
CA THR A 163 -0.22 -10.15 27.49
C THR A 163 1.18 -9.71 27.88
N ARG A 164 1.51 -9.75 29.17
CA ARG A 164 2.88 -9.57 29.64
C ARG A 164 3.69 -10.72 29.07
N LEU A 165 4.41 -10.47 27.99
CA LEU A 165 5.59 -11.24 27.68
C LEU A 165 6.59 -10.89 28.78
N SER A 166 6.57 -11.67 29.87
CA SER A 166 7.59 -11.60 30.90
C SER A 166 8.97 -11.78 30.25
N PRO A 167 10.01 -11.09 30.74
CA PRO A 167 11.36 -11.12 30.18
C PRO A 167 11.96 -12.54 30.17
#